data_AF-A0A2Z2HKH6-F1
#
_entry.id   AF-A0A2Z2HKH6-F1
#
_cell.length_a   1.000
_cell.length_b   1.000
_cell.length_c   1.000
_cell.angle_alpha   90.00
_cell.angle_beta   90.00
_cell.angle_gamma   90.00
#
_symmetry.space_group_name_H-M   'P 1'
#
loop_
_entity.id
_entity.type
_entity.pdbx_description
1 polymer ?
#
loop_
_entity_poly.entity_id
_entity_poly.type
_entity_poly.pdbx_seq_one_letter_code
_entity_poly.pdbx_strand_id
1 'polypeptide(L)'
;MSKDGFNKEGYHKSTGTKFDKEGYDKDGFSRNGYDRNGYDKKGIHIATGTLVNTAGLNKDGNYEATGTAFNKEGNHKSTGTEFDEDGFNKDGFNKNGYDKDGFNKNGYDKSGYNQDGIHIATGTLFNTAGLNKDGNYETGTAFNKDGFNKDGFNKNGYDKNGYDKNGYDKNNFDKDGTHLVTHTLFNTAGFNKEGNHKATGTPFNEEGYDKDGLDKLGNK
;
A
#
# COMPACT_ATOMS: atom_id res chain seq x y z
N MET A 1 -60.47 -0.08 -0.44
CA MET A 1 -60.20 0.34 -1.84
C MET A 1 -59.13 -0.60 -2.37
N SER A 2 -59.35 -1.28 -3.50
CA SER A 2 -58.38 -2.26 -4.05
C SER A 2 -57.12 -1.56 -4.55
N LYS A 3 -55.98 -2.21 -4.30
CA LYS A 3 -54.66 -1.89 -4.86
C LYS A 3 -54.77 -1.60 -6.36
N ASP A 4 -54.14 -0.51 -6.78
CA ASP A 4 -53.71 -0.26 -8.17
C ASP A 4 -54.81 -0.20 -9.25
N GLY A 5 -56.02 0.20 -8.87
CA GLY A 5 -57.05 0.57 -9.86
C GLY A 5 -57.81 -0.61 -10.49
N PHE A 6 -57.68 -1.83 -9.98
CA PHE A 6 -58.44 -3.00 -10.43
C PHE A 6 -59.73 -3.21 -9.62
N ASN A 7 -60.83 -3.67 -10.23
CA ASN A 7 -62.04 -4.09 -9.52
C ASN A 7 -61.88 -5.51 -8.91
N LYS A 8 -62.87 -5.99 -8.15
CA LYS A 8 -62.83 -7.33 -7.53
C LYS A 8 -62.69 -8.48 -8.54
N GLU A 9 -63.18 -8.26 -9.76
CA GLU A 9 -63.11 -9.22 -10.88
C GLU A 9 -61.78 -9.14 -11.65
N GLY A 10 -60.89 -8.21 -11.28
CA GLY A 10 -59.58 -8.03 -11.89
C GLY A 10 -59.54 -7.14 -13.12
N TYR A 11 -60.58 -6.35 -13.39
CA TYR A 11 -60.61 -5.38 -14.49
C TYR A 11 -60.12 -4.01 -14.02
N HIS A 12 -59.16 -3.43 -14.74
CA HIS A 12 -58.60 -2.11 -14.44
C HIS A 12 -59.58 -1.00 -14.84
N LYS A 13 -59.83 -0.07 -13.92
CA LYS A 13 -60.85 0.99 -14.02
C LYS A 13 -60.71 1.85 -15.27
N SER A 14 -59.49 2.11 -15.74
CA SER A 14 -59.27 3.01 -16.88
C SER A 14 -59.21 2.32 -18.23
N THR A 15 -58.83 1.03 -18.28
CA THR A 15 -58.68 0.30 -19.55
C THR A 15 -59.89 -0.57 -19.84
N GLY A 16 -60.69 -0.90 -18.82
CA GLY A 16 -61.79 -1.86 -18.94
C GLY A 16 -61.31 -3.28 -19.25
N THR A 17 -60.01 -3.56 -19.14
CA THR A 17 -59.42 -4.87 -19.41
C THR A 17 -58.80 -5.45 -18.14
N LYS A 18 -58.35 -6.70 -18.20
CA LYS A 18 -57.59 -7.32 -17.10
C LYS A 18 -56.20 -6.72 -16.88
N PHE A 19 -55.79 -5.75 -17.69
CA PHE A 19 -54.46 -5.13 -17.66
C PHE A 19 -54.56 -3.62 -17.42
N ASP A 20 -53.61 -3.05 -16.71
CA ASP A 20 -53.44 -1.61 -16.54
C ASP A 20 -52.99 -0.93 -17.85
N LYS A 21 -52.72 0.38 -17.79
CA LYS A 21 -52.29 1.15 -18.97
C LYS A 21 -50.90 0.74 -19.47
N GLU A 22 -50.10 0.12 -18.61
CA GLU A 22 -48.75 -0.37 -18.93
C GLU A 22 -48.77 -1.82 -19.42
N GLY A 23 -49.93 -2.48 -19.40
CA GLY A 23 -50.13 -3.84 -19.90
C GLY A 23 -49.93 -4.93 -18.86
N TYR A 24 -49.95 -4.60 -17.56
CA TYR A 24 -49.78 -5.54 -16.45
C TYR A 24 -51.10 -5.85 -15.76
N ASP A 25 -51.31 -7.09 -15.37
CA ASP A 25 -52.52 -7.52 -14.67
C ASP A 25 -52.54 -7.06 -13.20
N LYS A 26 -53.62 -7.41 -12.49
CA LYS A 26 -53.78 -7.09 -11.06
C LYS A 26 -52.67 -7.67 -10.16
N ASP A 27 -51.98 -8.70 -10.64
CA ASP A 27 -50.89 -9.37 -9.93
C ASP A 27 -49.53 -8.81 -10.36
N GLY A 28 -49.50 -7.83 -11.28
CA GLY A 28 -48.31 -7.13 -11.75
C GLY A 28 -47.61 -7.82 -12.92
N PHE A 29 -48.25 -8.75 -13.63
CA PHE A 29 -47.65 -9.50 -14.74
C PHE A 29 -48.22 -9.09 -16.09
N SER A 30 -47.34 -8.94 -17.07
CA SER A 30 -47.71 -8.70 -18.46
C SER A 30 -48.48 -9.89 -19.05
N ARG A 31 -49.08 -9.70 -20.22
CA ARG A 31 -49.74 -10.79 -20.97
C ARG A 31 -48.82 -11.99 -21.24
N ASN A 32 -47.50 -11.76 -21.30
CA ASN A 32 -46.49 -12.78 -21.50
C ASN A 32 -46.01 -13.43 -20.19
N GLY A 33 -46.57 -13.03 -19.04
CA GLY A 33 -46.29 -13.63 -17.73
C GLY A 33 -45.06 -13.07 -17.00
N TYR A 34 -44.53 -11.92 -17.45
CA TYR A 34 -43.37 -11.26 -16.84
C TYR A 34 -43.78 -9.99 -16.11
N ASP A 35 -43.17 -9.73 -14.95
CA ASP A 35 -43.33 -8.48 -14.20
C ASP A 35 -42.65 -7.29 -14.89
N ARG A 36 -42.78 -6.09 -14.28
CA ARG A 36 -42.18 -4.85 -14.81
C ARG A 36 -40.65 -4.89 -14.93
N ASN A 37 -40.00 -5.75 -14.17
CA ASN A 37 -38.55 -5.95 -14.19
C ASN A 37 -38.13 -7.12 -15.09
N GLY A 38 -39.08 -7.74 -15.81
CA GLY A 38 -38.82 -8.81 -16.76
C GLY A 38 -38.72 -10.21 -16.14
N TYR A 39 -39.14 -10.43 -14.89
CA TYR A 39 -39.12 -11.74 -14.24
C TYR A 39 -40.47 -12.45 -14.33
N ASP A 40 -40.46 -13.75 -14.59
CA ASP A 40 -41.65 -14.59 -14.50
C ASP A 40 -42.03 -14.89 -13.03
N LYS A 41 -43.15 -15.59 -12.82
CA LYS A 41 -43.61 -15.99 -11.48
C LYS A 41 -42.62 -16.87 -10.71
N LYS A 42 -41.71 -17.56 -11.41
CA LYS A 42 -40.64 -18.39 -10.83
C LYS A 42 -39.37 -17.59 -10.56
N GLY A 43 -39.31 -16.32 -10.95
CA GLY A 43 -38.15 -15.45 -10.82
C GLY A 43 -37.13 -15.60 -11.95
N ILE A 44 -37.50 -16.19 -13.09
CA ILE A 44 -36.64 -16.31 -14.26
C ILE A 44 -36.78 -15.04 -15.12
N HIS A 45 -35.68 -14.38 -15.42
CA HIS A 45 -35.66 -13.15 -16.18
C HIS A 45 -35.69 -13.41 -17.69
N ILE A 46 -36.57 -12.71 -18.41
CA ILE A 46 -36.88 -12.91 -19.82
C ILE A 46 -35.64 -12.84 -20.74
N ALA A 47 -34.69 -11.94 -20.44
CA ALA A 47 -33.54 -11.74 -21.33
C ALA A 47 -32.40 -12.74 -21.11
N THR A 48 -32.26 -13.26 -19.89
CA THR A 48 -31.12 -14.12 -19.50
C THR A 48 -31.52 -15.58 -19.42
N GLY A 49 -32.81 -15.89 -19.23
CA GLY A 49 -33.29 -17.24 -18.97
C GLY A 49 -32.82 -17.80 -17.63
N THR A 50 -32.29 -16.96 -16.73
CA THR A 50 -31.77 -17.34 -15.41
C THR A 50 -32.54 -16.63 -14.30
N LEU A 51 -32.24 -16.95 -13.04
CA LEU A 51 -32.84 -16.27 -11.88
C LEU A 51 -32.43 -14.80 -11.72
N VAL A 52 -31.61 -14.27 -12.65
CA VAL A 52 -30.98 -12.96 -12.55
C VAL A 52 -31.08 -12.20 -13.86
N ASN A 53 -31.22 -10.87 -13.82
CA ASN A 53 -31.21 -10.04 -15.04
C ASN A 53 -29.78 -9.81 -15.56
N THR A 54 -29.65 -9.02 -16.61
CA THR A 54 -28.35 -8.66 -17.21
C THR A 54 -27.45 -7.83 -16.29
N ALA A 55 -28.00 -7.28 -15.19
CA ALA A 55 -27.25 -6.60 -14.14
C ALA A 55 -26.90 -7.52 -12.94
N GLY A 56 -27.26 -8.81 -12.98
CA GLY A 56 -27.01 -9.75 -11.89
C GLY A 56 -27.99 -9.63 -10.71
N LEU A 57 -29.11 -8.94 -10.87
CA LEU A 57 -30.13 -8.81 -9.83
C LEU A 57 -31.13 -9.96 -9.93
N ASN A 58 -31.61 -10.49 -8.81
CA ASN A 58 -32.77 -11.37 -8.77
C ASN A 58 -34.09 -10.58 -8.82
N LYS A 59 -35.25 -11.26 -8.81
CA LYS A 59 -36.59 -10.64 -8.83
C LYS A 59 -36.85 -9.66 -7.67
N ASP A 60 -36.15 -9.83 -6.55
CA ASP A 60 -36.28 -8.98 -5.36
C ASP A 60 -35.28 -7.81 -5.39
N GLY A 61 -34.48 -7.68 -6.46
CA GLY A 61 -33.43 -6.67 -6.59
C GLY A 61 -32.14 -6.99 -5.82
N ASN A 62 -31.92 -8.26 -5.46
CA ASN A 62 -30.78 -8.71 -4.67
C ASN A 62 -29.77 -9.50 -5.51
N TYR A 63 -28.49 -9.42 -5.11
CA TYR A 63 -27.40 -10.20 -5.71
C TYR A 63 -27.36 -11.66 -5.25
N GLU A 64 -28.16 -12.05 -4.25
CA GLU A 64 -28.07 -13.37 -3.61
C GLU A 64 -28.21 -14.56 -4.58
N ALA A 65 -28.95 -14.41 -5.68
CA ALA A 65 -29.11 -15.49 -6.65
C ALA A 65 -27.90 -15.67 -7.60
N THR A 66 -26.97 -14.71 -7.65
CA THR A 66 -25.73 -14.80 -8.45
C THR A 66 -24.53 -15.33 -7.67
N GLY A 67 -24.56 -15.23 -6.33
CA GLY A 67 -23.38 -15.42 -5.49
C GLY A 67 -22.36 -14.27 -5.54
N THR A 68 -22.66 -13.14 -6.19
CA THR A 68 -21.73 -11.99 -6.21
C THR A 68 -21.91 -11.10 -4.98
N ALA A 69 -20.79 -10.69 -4.38
CA ALA A 69 -20.78 -9.85 -3.18
C ALA A 69 -20.97 -8.34 -3.48
N PHE A 70 -20.80 -7.93 -4.74
CA PHE A 70 -20.85 -6.53 -5.18
C PHE A 70 -21.99 -6.27 -6.15
N ASN A 71 -22.50 -5.03 -6.09
CA ASN A 71 -23.55 -4.54 -6.96
C ASN A 71 -23.02 -3.97 -8.31
N LYS A 72 -23.89 -3.66 -9.27
CA LYS A 72 -23.49 -3.07 -10.57
C LYS A 72 -22.70 -1.76 -10.39
N GLU A 73 -23.10 -0.96 -9.41
CA GLU A 73 -22.44 0.29 -9.02
C GLU A 73 -21.11 0.05 -8.28
N GLY A 74 -20.80 -1.18 -7.86
CA GLY A 74 -19.60 -1.56 -7.14
C GLY A 74 -19.72 -1.59 -5.62
N ASN A 75 -20.91 -1.37 -5.04
CA ASN A 75 -21.13 -1.46 -3.60
C ASN A 75 -21.24 -2.90 -3.12
N HIS A 76 -20.49 -3.23 -2.08
CA HIS A 76 -20.48 -4.52 -1.41
C HIS A 76 -21.69 -4.70 -0.50
N LYS A 77 -22.24 -5.92 -0.49
CA LYS A 77 -23.51 -6.26 0.14
C LYS A 77 -23.53 -6.01 1.66
N SER A 78 -22.47 -6.40 2.39
CA SER A 78 -22.48 -6.31 3.86
C SER A 78 -22.02 -4.96 4.39
N THR A 79 -21.10 -4.29 3.68
CA THR A 79 -20.52 -3.01 4.11
C THR A 79 -21.30 -1.82 3.58
N GLY A 80 -22.04 -1.98 2.47
CA GLY A 80 -22.75 -0.90 1.79
C GLY A 80 -21.83 0.14 1.14
N THR A 81 -20.53 -0.15 1.04
CA THR A 81 -19.51 0.72 0.44
C THR A 81 -18.90 0.05 -0.79
N GLU A 82 -18.05 0.76 -1.55
CA GLU A 82 -17.33 0.19 -2.69
C GLU A 82 -16.35 -0.94 -2.31
N PHE A 83 -16.15 -1.23 -1.02
CA PHE A 83 -15.16 -2.18 -0.51
C PHE A 83 -15.82 -3.26 0.34
N ASP A 84 -15.31 -4.49 0.23
CA ASP A 84 -15.66 -5.61 1.10
C ASP A 84 -15.14 -5.43 2.54
N GLU A 85 -15.39 -6.43 3.38
CA GLU A 85 -14.94 -6.46 4.78
C GLU A 85 -13.40 -6.48 4.90
N ASP A 86 -12.71 -6.99 3.87
CA ASP A 86 -11.25 -7.01 3.76
C ASP A 86 -10.70 -5.69 3.20
N GLY A 87 -11.56 -4.77 2.75
CA GLY A 87 -11.19 -3.47 2.20
C GLY A 87 -10.86 -3.47 0.70
N PHE A 88 -11.33 -4.45 -0.07
CA PHE A 88 -11.11 -4.58 -1.51
C PHE A 88 -12.40 -4.33 -2.30
N ASN A 89 -12.29 -3.71 -3.47
CA ASN A 89 -13.42 -3.41 -4.33
C ASN A 89 -13.82 -4.61 -5.20
N LYS A 90 -14.85 -4.43 -6.04
CA LYS A 90 -15.32 -5.47 -6.98
C LYS A 90 -14.24 -5.99 -7.95
N ASP A 91 -13.21 -5.19 -8.22
CA ASP A 91 -12.09 -5.53 -9.09
C ASP A 91 -10.93 -6.16 -8.30
N GLY A 92 -11.09 -6.33 -6.97
CA GLY A 92 -10.10 -6.94 -6.08
C GLY A 92 -9.03 -5.99 -5.57
N PHE A 93 -9.20 -4.67 -5.70
CA PHE A 93 -8.21 -3.67 -5.28
C PHE A 93 -8.67 -2.87 -4.07
N ASN A 94 -7.76 -2.60 -3.15
CA ASN A 94 -8.01 -1.73 -2.01
C ASN A 94 -8.08 -0.26 -2.43
N LYS A 95 -8.39 0.62 -1.48
CA LYS A 95 -8.48 2.08 -1.70
C LYS A 95 -7.21 2.73 -2.29
N ASN A 96 -6.05 2.09 -2.12
CA ASN A 96 -4.78 2.57 -2.67
C ASN A 96 -4.49 1.96 -4.06
N GLY A 97 -5.42 1.16 -4.61
CA GLY A 97 -5.29 0.52 -5.91
C GLY A 97 -4.42 -0.73 -5.93
N TYR A 98 -4.25 -1.41 -4.78
CA TYR A 98 -3.47 -2.66 -4.68
C TYR A 98 -4.34 -3.86 -4.33
N ASP A 99 -4.08 -4.99 -4.95
CA ASP A 99 -4.74 -6.26 -4.68
C ASP A 99 -4.29 -6.89 -3.35
N LYS A 100 -4.82 -8.09 -3.06
CA LYS A 100 -4.51 -8.84 -1.84
C LYS A 100 -3.02 -9.23 -1.74
N ASP A 101 -2.34 -9.36 -2.86
CA ASP A 101 -0.91 -9.67 -2.94
C ASP A 101 -0.04 -8.40 -2.92
N GLY A 102 -0.66 -7.22 -2.90
CA GLY A 102 0.01 -5.94 -2.82
C GLY A 102 0.45 -5.35 -4.15
N PHE A 103 -0.09 -5.83 -5.28
CA PHE A 103 0.20 -5.35 -6.63
C PHE A 103 -0.92 -4.47 -7.17
N ASN A 104 -0.55 -3.44 -7.92
CA ASN A 104 -1.52 -2.60 -8.61
C ASN A 104 -2.07 -3.29 -9.86
N LYS A 105 -3.03 -2.66 -10.53
CA LYS A 105 -3.63 -3.17 -11.78
C LYS A 105 -2.63 -3.44 -12.92
N ASN A 106 -1.43 -2.87 -12.86
CA ASN A 106 -0.36 -3.08 -13.83
C ASN A 106 0.62 -4.18 -13.38
N GLY A 107 0.37 -4.83 -12.24
CA GLY A 107 1.20 -5.91 -11.69
C GLY A 107 2.42 -5.44 -10.91
N TYR A 108 2.44 -4.20 -10.38
CA TYR A 108 3.59 -3.65 -9.63
C TYR A 108 3.21 -3.30 -8.19
N ASP A 109 4.12 -3.60 -7.26
CA ASP A 109 3.99 -3.26 -5.85
C ASP A 109 4.17 -1.75 -5.60
N LYS A 110 4.12 -1.34 -4.33
CA LYS A 110 4.32 0.05 -3.90
C LYS A 110 5.72 0.59 -4.17
N SER A 111 6.71 -0.29 -4.24
CA SER A 111 8.10 0.01 -4.52
C SER A 111 8.40 -0.02 -6.03
N GLY A 112 7.40 -0.32 -6.86
CA GLY A 112 7.50 -0.38 -8.32
C GLY A 112 8.03 -1.70 -8.87
N TYR A 113 8.08 -2.78 -8.10
CA TYR A 113 8.52 -4.10 -8.57
C TYR A 113 7.33 -5.01 -8.92
N ASN A 114 7.45 -5.78 -9.99
CA ASN A 114 6.51 -6.86 -10.27
C ASN A 114 6.84 -8.13 -9.46
N GLN A 115 6.04 -9.18 -9.64
CA GLN A 115 6.23 -10.46 -8.95
C GLN A 115 7.61 -11.09 -9.21
N ASP A 116 8.15 -10.93 -10.42
CA ASP A 116 9.49 -11.39 -10.81
C ASP A 116 10.62 -10.50 -10.25
N GLY A 117 10.28 -9.39 -9.60
CA GLY A 117 11.24 -8.42 -9.07
C GLY A 117 11.76 -7.43 -10.10
N ILE A 118 11.13 -7.29 -11.26
CA ILE A 118 11.47 -6.29 -12.28
C ILE A 118 10.84 -4.96 -11.91
N HIS A 119 11.66 -3.91 -11.83
CA HIS A 119 11.25 -2.57 -11.47
C HIS A 119 10.70 -1.78 -12.67
N ILE A 120 9.55 -1.15 -12.49
CA ILE A 120 8.76 -0.47 -13.53
C ILE A 120 9.56 0.59 -14.30
N ALA A 121 10.44 1.34 -13.62
CA ALA A 121 11.16 2.45 -14.24
C ALA A 121 12.43 2.01 -14.99
N THR A 122 13.05 0.90 -14.59
CA THR A 122 14.35 0.47 -15.12
C THR A 122 14.23 -0.73 -16.05
N GLY A 123 13.15 -1.52 -15.94
CA GLY A 123 13.00 -2.78 -16.65
C GLY A 123 14.00 -3.85 -16.21
N THR A 124 14.66 -3.67 -15.06
CA THR A 124 15.65 -4.60 -14.50
C THR A 124 15.26 -5.02 -13.09
N LEU A 125 16.02 -5.95 -12.49
CA LEU A 125 15.84 -6.36 -11.10
C LEU A 125 16.13 -5.25 -10.06
N PHE A 126 16.61 -4.08 -10.50
CA PHE A 126 17.06 -3.00 -9.63
C PHE A 126 16.34 -1.69 -9.95
N ASN A 127 15.96 -0.91 -8.94
CA ASN A 127 15.41 0.42 -9.13
C ASN A 127 16.50 1.45 -9.51
N THR A 128 16.11 2.71 -9.66
CA THR A 128 17.02 3.81 -9.99
C THR A 128 18.07 4.10 -8.92
N ALA A 129 17.85 3.66 -7.68
CA ALA A 129 18.83 3.71 -6.58
C ALA A 129 19.76 2.47 -6.55
N GLY A 130 19.59 1.53 -7.48
CA GLY A 130 20.37 0.30 -7.56
C GLY A 130 19.97 -0.78 -6.56
N LEU A 131 18.78 -0.70 -5.96
CA LEU A 131 18.27 -1.67 -4.99
C LEU A 131 17.32 -2.66 -5.67
N ASN A 132 17.31 -3.93 -5.26
CA ASN A 132 16.35 -4.93 -5.69
C ASN A 132 15.07 -4.92 -4.83
N LYS A 133 14.12 -5.80 -5.12
CA LYS A 133 12.86 -5.91 -4.36
C LYS A 133 13.04 -6.18 -2.85
N ASP A 134 14.15 -6.80 -2.47
CA ASP A 134 14.51 -7.08 -1.07
C ASP A 134 15.32 -5.93 -0.41
N GLY A 135 15.60 -4.86 -1.17
CA GLY A 135 16.39 -3.72 -0.69
C GLY A 135 17.90 -3.93 -0.73
N ASN A 136 18.40 -4.90 -1.48
CA ASN A 136 19.84 -5.16 -1.66
C ASN A 136 20.36 -4.56 -2.96
N TYR A 137 21.63 -4.16 -2.94
CA TYR A 137 22.35 -3.76 -4.15
C TYR A 137 22.71 -4.95 -5.03
N GLU A 138 23.18 -4.66 -6.25
CA GLU A 138 23.73 -5.65 -7.20
C GLU A 138 24.86 -6.51 -6.59
N THR A 139 25.52 -6.02 -5.54
CA THR A 139 26.50 -6.77 -4.75
C THR A 139 25.90 -7.97 -4.00
N GLY A 140 24.57 -8.10 -3.95
CA GLY A 140 23.85 -9.09 -3.14
C GLY A 140 23.76 -8.70 -1.66
N THR A 141 24.15 -7.47 -1.29
CA THR A 141 24.16 -6.99 0.10
C THR A 141 23.43 -5.67 0.23
N ALA A 142 23.15 -5.25 1.47
CA ALA A 142 22.62 -3.93 1.77
C ALA A 142 23.61 -2.78 1.49
N PHE A 143 24.82 -3.06 0.98
CA PHE A 143 25.85 -2.07 0.66
C PHE A 143 26.15 -2.04 -0.84
N ASN A 144 26.27 -0.83 -1.39
CA ASN A 144 26.66 -0.61 -2.77
C ASN A 144 28.13 -1.03 -3.00
N LYS A 145 28.62 -0.87 -4.24
CA LYS A 145 30.00 -1.22 -4.61
C LYS A 145 31.05 -0.41 -3.83
N ASP A 146 30.69 0.76 -3.33
CA ASP A 146 31.54 1.62 -2.49
C ASP A 146 31.45 1.27 -1.00
N GLY A 147 30.64 0.28 -0.62
CA GLY A 147 30.49 -0.18 0.75
C GLY A 147 29.53 0.64 1.61
N PHE A 148 28.65 1.44 1.01
CA PHE A 148 27.65 2.26 1.71
C PHE A 148 26.23 1.75 1.48
N ASN A 149 25.41 1.81 2.52
CA ASN A 149 24.00 1.42 2.45
C ASN A 149 23.16 2.51 1.75
N LYS A 150 21.85 2.26 1.62
CA LYS A 150 20.89 3.20 1.02
C LYS A 150 20.80 4.55 1.73
N ASP A 151 21.19 4.60 3.01
CA ASP A 151 21.22 5.82 3.81
C ASP A 151 22.59 6.52 3.74
N GLY A 152 23.55 5.97 3.00
CA GLY A 152 24.88 6.53 2.78
C GLY A 152 25.93 6.16 3.83
N PHE A 153 25.67 5.15 4.67
CA PHE A 153 26.58 4.72 5.75
C PHE A 153 27.23 3.38 5.48
N ASN A 154 28.50 3.25 5.83
CA ASN A 154 29.23 2.00 5.75
C ASN A 154 28.81 1.02 6.85
N LYS A 155 29.37 -0.20 6.83
CA LYS A 155 29.08 -1.24 7.83
C LYS A 155 29.38 -0.85 9.28
N ASN A 156 30.24 0.15 9.48
CA ASN A 156 30.60 0.67 10.80
C ASN A 156 29.68 1.86 11.20
N GLY A 157 28.71 2.24 10.37
CA GLY A 157 27.77 3.31 10.62
C GLY A 157 28.27 4.71 10.26
N TYR A 158 29.34 4.83 9.47
CA TYR A 158 29.89 6.14 9.07
C TYR A 158 29.66 6.45 7.60
N ASP A 159 29.36 7.71 7.31
CA ASP A 159 29.21 8.23 5.96
C ASP A 159 30.57 8.27 5.23
N LYS A 160 30.55 8.70 3.97
CA LYS A 160 31.76 8.84 3.15
C LYS A 160 32.79 9.82 3.72
N ASN A 161 32.38 10.71 4.62
CA ASN A 161 33.24 11.69 5.28
C ASN A 161 33.71 11.20 6.66
N GLY A 162 33.30 10.01 7.10
CA GLY A 162 33.69 9.41 8.37
C GLY A 162 32.82 9.81 9.57
N TYR A 163 31.61 10.33 9.36
CA TYR A 163 30.69 10.74 10.43
C TYR A 163 29.50 9.78 10.55
N ASP A 164 29.07 9.52 11.77
CA ASP A 164 27.88 8.75 12.07
C ASP A 164 26.60 9.52 11.69
N LYS A 165 25.44 8.89 11.87
CA LYS A 165 24.13 9.52 11.60
C LYS A 165 23.85 10.77 12.45
N ASN A 166 24.58 10.97 13.54
CA ASN A 166 24.47 12.14 14.42
C ASN A 166 25.50 13.22 14.06
N GLY A 167 26.36 12.99 13.08
CA GLY A 167 27.37 13.94 12.62
C GLY A 167 28.71 13.86 13.37
N TYR A 168 28.99 12.76 14.08
CA TYR A 168 30.23 12.59 14.86
C TYR A 168 31.14 11.52 14.27
N ASP A 169 32.45 11.76 14.29
CA ASP A 169 33.44 10.78 13.91
C ASP A 169 33.59 9.66 14.96
N LYS A 170 34.46 8.69 14.68
CA LYS A 170 34.74 7.57 15.59
C LYS A 170 35.30 7.96 16.97
N ASN A 171 35.79 9.20 17.10
CA ASN A 171 36.34 9.76 18.33
C ASN A 171 35.36 10.76 18.98
N ASN A 172 34.09 10.75 18.55
CA ASN A 172 33.01 11.63 19.01
C ASN A 172 33.24 13.13 18.72
N PHE A 173 33.99 13.48 17.67
CA PHE A 173 34.10 14.88 17.22
C PHE A 173 33.17 15.15 16.04
N ASP A 174 32.50 16.29 16.07
CA ASP A 174 31.72 16.75 14.93
C ASP A 174 32.63 17.26 13.79
N LYS A 175 32.01 17.72 12.71
CA LYS A 175 32.71 18.29 11.55
C LYS A 175 33.58 19.51 11.91
N ASP A 176 33.17 20.29 12.91
CA ASP A 176 33.81 21.53 13.35
C ASP A 176 34.86 21.28 14.44
N GLY A 177 35.04 20.01 14.86
CA GLY A 177 36.01 19.60 15.86
C GLY A 177 35.50 19.71 17.30
N THR A 178 34.20 19.90 17.51
CA THR A 178 33.60 19.90 18.86
C THR A 178 33.34 18.48 19.30
N HIS A 179 33.85 18.12 20.47
CA HIS A 179 33.64 16.80 21.06
C HIS A 179 32.27 16.69 21.73
N LEU A 180 31.54 15.61 21.41
CA LEU A 180 30.17 15.33 21.84
C LEU A 180 29.94 15.52 23.35
N VAL A 181 30.89 15.06 24.18
CA VAL A 181 30.72 15.00 25.65
C VAL A 181 31.22 16.26 26.34
N THR A 182 32.33 16.82 25.88
CA THR A 182 32.96 17.96 26.57
C THR A 182 32.43 19.28 26.04
N HIS A 183 31.80 19.30 24.86
CA HIS A 183 31.38 20.51 24.15
C HIS A 183 32.53 21.49 23.92
N THR A 184 33.76 20.96 23.80
CA THR A 184 34.97 21.72 23.49
C THR A 184 35.73 21.08 22.33
N LEU A 185 36.80 21.72 21.86
CA LEU A 185 37.70 21.15 20.85
C LEU A 185 38.53 19.96 21.34
N PHE A 186 38.40 19.56 22.60
CA PHE A 186 39.20 18.50 23.21
C PHE A 186 38.31 17.44 23.87
N ASN A 187 38.70 16.17 23.74
CA ASN A 187 38.05 15.07 24.45
C ASN A 187 38.35 15.12 25.96
N THR A 188 37.82 14.15 26.71
CA THR A 188 38.03 14.06 28.17
C THR A 188 39.49 13.82 28.57
N ALA A 189 40.30 13.26 27.68
CA ALA A 189 41.74 13.07 27.86
C ALA A 189 42.57 14.28 27.38
N GLY A 190 41.92 15.37 26.94
CA GLY A 190 42.59 16.60 26.53
C GLY A 190 43.11 16.60 25.10
N PHE A 191 42.77 15.63 24.25
CA PHE A 191 43.20 15.58 22.84
C PHE A 191 42.14 16.14 21.92
N ASN A 192 42.54 16.89 20.89
CA ASN A 192 41.63 17.38 19.86
C ASN A 192 41.40 16.35 18.74
N LYS A 193 40.59 16.73 17.74
CA LYS A 193 40.26 15.88 16.57
C LYS A 193 41.49 15.43 15.79
N GLU A 194 42.50 16.29 15.65
CA GLU A 194 43.78 15.96 15.00
C GLU A 194 44.68 15.07 15.88
N GLY A 195 44.31 14.86 17.14
CA GLY A 195 45.05 14.06 18.11
C GLY A 195 46.08 14.83 18.93
N ASN A 196 46.08 16.16 18.90
CA ASN A 196 46.99 16.99 19.69
C ASN A 196 46.44 17.26 21.09
N HIS A 197 47.28 17.07 22.11
CA HIS A 197 46.95 17.33 23.50
C HIS A 197 46.94 18.84 23.79
N LYS A 198 45.93 19.30 24.53
CA LYS A 198 45.69 20.70 24.91
C LYS A 198 46.91 21.38 25.54
N ALA A 199 47.65 20.68 26.41
CA ALA A 199 48.76 21.27 27.15
C ALA A 199 50.07 21.28 26.37
N THR A 200 50.35 20.21 25.63
CA THR A 200 51.65 20.04 24.94
C THR A 200 51.60 20.56 23.50
N GLY A 201 50.42 20.65 22.90
CA GLY A 201 50.26 20.93 21.46
C GLY A 201 50.77 19.79 20.57
N THR A 202 51.09 18.63 21.15
CA THR A 202 51.65 17.48 20.45
C THR A 202 50.73 16.26 20.55
N PRO A 203 50.97 15.19 19.78
CA PRO A 203 50.22 13.94 19.91
C PRO A 203 50.33 13.25 21.28
N PHE A 204 51.15 13.74 22.21
CA PHE A 204 51.38 13.12 23.51
C PHE A 204 51.00 14.08 24.65
N ASN A 205 50.42 13.54 25.72
CA ASN A 205 50.18 14.28 26.96
C ASN A 205 51.49 14.56 27.72
N GLU A 206 51.40 15.19 28.90
CA GLU A 206 52.58 15.52 29.73
C GLU A 206 53.31 14.28 30.27
N GLU A 207 52.61 13.14 30.34
CA GLU A 207 53.14 11.85 30.75
C GLU A 207 53.75 11.05 29.58
N GLY A 208 53.60 11.54 28.34
CA GLY A 208 54.18 10.92 27.15
C GLY A 208 53.29 9.91 26.44
N TYR A 209 51.99 9.85 26.76
CA TYR A 209 51.01 8.96 26.13
C TYR A 209 50.14 9.69 25.10
N ASP A 210 49.78 9.01 24.01
CA ASP A 210 48.88 9.53 22.98
C ASP A 210 47.40 9.36 23.32
N LYS A 211 46.52 9.79 22.39
CA LYS A 211 45.06 9.69 22.56
C LYS A 211 44.53 8.26 22.70
N ASP A 212 45.29 7.27 22.26
CA ASP A 212 44.97 5.85 22.34
C ASP A 212 45.64 5.19 23.57
N GLY A 213 46.39 5.98 24.36
CA GLY A 213 47.09 5.57 25.56
C GLY A 213 48.44 4.90 25.31
N LEU A 214 49.09 5.18 24.17
CA LEU A 214 50.38 4.61 23.80
C LEU A 214 51.53 5.60 24.00
N ASP A 215 52.67 5.12 24.51
CA ASP A 215 53.90 5.89 24.60
C ASP A 215 54.55 6.12 23.22
N LYS A 216 55.65 6.86 23.19
CA LYS A 216 56.41 7.14 21.95
C LYS A 216 56.99 5.89 21.26
N LEU A 217 57.05 4.77 21.96
CA LEU A 217 57.51 3.47 21.45
C LEU A 217 56.31 2.56 21.06
N GLY A 218 55.07 3.00 21.28
CA GLY A 218 53.85 2.23 21.00
C GLY A 218 53.41 1.29 22.13
N ASN A 219 53.92 1.45 23.35
CA ASN A 219 53.55 0.63 24.51
C ASN A 219 52.44 1.29 25.33
N LYS A 220 51.63 0.47 26.00
CA LYS A 220 50.67 0.93 27.03
C LYS A 220 51.35 1.12 28.37
#